data_AF-A0A969MGY4-F1
#
_entry.id   AF-A0A969MGY4-F1
#
_cell.length_a   1.000
_cell.length_b   1.000
_cell.length_c   1.000
_cell.angle_alpha   90.00
_cell.angle_beta   90.00
_cell.angle_gamma   90.00
#
_symmetry.space_group_name_H-M   'P 1'
#
loop_
_entity.id
_entity.type
_entity.pdbx_description
1 polymer ?
#
loop_
_entity_poly.entity_id
_entity_poly.type
_entity_poly.pdbx_seq_one_letter_code
_entity_poly.pdbx_strand_id
1 'polypeptide(L)'
;MSNLIQNIIASHENINLREFTNLLRQSQKHYLLRDDILTIFYQYCSINGEDKNLSRNSNLSKLIYSTQEIILDKESLYFVIRSQIAAQEAYRLWLDMTVESINSEELSNLRSKLGVSDSSQDGEVLEIDFQSFYDYTSSLSGSKKIDNRVDSLSHYLSSKLFDHHSSSWQETLFNFLRQHKYNGQQLLINERIKNKSQLSEKVKRVLDLLDKYPSHTSYENFRFELRSFGFEPGWGNTASRAQETLSLLEQLIDCADNQVLSNFLSRIPMGFKILVTSEDVLGQTDTDKQAVYILDGVKQLEKQIQENAKLGGLDVLGTIKPKIIVLTGLIPHGEGANCNQRLEKIDDTNNCWILRVPSHKSQSSTAKNEISRFDIYPYLESVTIDSEQELLTEFQRN
;
A
#
# COMPACT_ATOMS: atom_id res chain seq x y z
N MET A 1 -1.47 -3.68 -26.96
CA MET A 1 -0.62 -3.60 -28.16
C MET A 1 -0.72 -2.23 -28.76
N SER A 2 0.25 -1.39 -28.44
CA SER A 2 0.43 -0.12 -29.09
C SER A 2 1.02 -0.37 -30.47
N ASN A 3 0.20 -0.25 -31.52
CA ASN A 3 0.67 -0.36 -32.91
C ASN A 3 1.52 0.84 -33.32
N LEU A 4 2.19 1.54 -32.39
CA LEU A 4 2.89 2.80 -32.62
C LEU A 4 4.02 2.62 -33.65
N ILE A 5 4.86 1.59 -33.49
CA ILE A 5 5.95 1.32 -34.44
C ILE A 5 5.39 0.85 -35.79
N GLN A 6 4.42 -0.08 -35.78
CA GLN A 6 3.82 -0.62 -37.00
C GLN A 6 3.12 0.46 -37.84
N ASN A 7 2.42 1.39 -37.17
CA ASN A 7 1.77 2.53 -37.82
C ASN A 7 2.77 3.46 -38.50
N ILE A 8 3.96 3.64 -37.93
CA ILE A 8 5.01 4.46 -38.55
C ILE A 8 5.59 3.75 -39.77
N ILE A 9 5.90 2.46 -39.65
CA ILE A 9 6.47 1.65 -40.76
C ILE A 9 5.54 1.61 -41.96
N ALA A 10 4.23 1.51 -41.73
CA ALA A 10 3.21 1.52 -42.79
C ALA A 10 2.94 2.91 -43.39
N SER A 11 3.53 3.97 -42.82
CA SER A 11 3.33 5.36 -43.22
C SER A 11 4.54 5.95 -43.95
N HIS A 12 4.36 7.14 -44.52
CA HIS A 12 5.45 7.92 -45.11
C HIS A 12 6.52 8.36 -44.07
N GLU A 13 6.22 8.30 -42.78
CA GLU A 13 7.17 8.61 -41.70
C GLU A 13 8.22 7.51 -41.48
N ASN A 14 8.13 6.36 -42.15
CA ASN A 14 9.14 5.29 -42.08
C ASN A 14 10.55 5.80 -42.45
N ILE A 15 10.65 6.74 -43.40
CA ILE A 15 11.93 7.37 -43.76
C ILE A 15 12.55 8.07 -42.54
N ASN A 16 11.75 8.84 -41.80
CA ASN A 16 12.21 9.55 -40.61
C ASN A 16 12.62 8.59 -39.49
N LEU A 17 11.86 7.49 -39.30
CA LEU A 17 12.23 6.44 -38.34
C LEU A 17 13.55 5.77 -38.74
N ARG A 18 13.77 5.52 -40.02
CA ARG A 18 15.00 4.90 -40.53
C ARG A 18 16.23 5.81 -40.35
N GLU A 19 16.09 7.09 -40.65
CA GLU A 19 17.17 8.07 -40.42
C GLU A 19 17.48 8.22 -38.93
N PHE A 20 16.44 8.36 -38.10
CA PHE A 20 16.61 8.48 -36.65
C PHE A 20 17.27 7.23 -36.05
N THR A 21 16.85 6.03 -36.47
CA THR A 21 17.44 4.77 -35.99
C THR A 21 18.88 4.59 -36.46
N ASN A 22 19.24 5.05 -37.66
CA ASN A 22 20.64 5.08 -38.11
C ASN A 22 21.48 6.02 -37.25
N LEU A 23 20.95 7.19 -36.88
CA LEU A 23 21.62 8.10 -35.97
C LEU A 23 21.83 7.45 -34.59
N LEU A 24 20.84 6.73 -34.08
CA LEU A 24 20.97 5.98 -32.82
C LEU A 24 22.05 4.89 -32.90
N ARG A 25 22.16 4.16 -34.02
CA ARG A 25 23.21 3.14 -34.22
C ARG A 25 24.63 3.72 -34.26
N GLN A 26 24.76 4.99 -34.65
CA GLN A 26 26.04 5.71 -34.66
C GLN A 26 26.39 6.32 -33.30
N SER A 27 25.46 6.29 -32.34
CA SER A 27 25.70 6.75 -30.97
C SER A 27 26.73 5.86 -30.27
N GLN A 28 27.62 6.47 -29.49
CA GLN A 28 28.55 5.73 -28.63
C GLN A 28 27.84 5.09 -27.42
N LYS A 29 26.64 5.56 -27.07
CA LYS A 29 25.85 5.01 -25.97
C LYS A 29 24.96 3.87 -26.47
N HIS A 30 25.20 2.68 -25.95
CA HIS A 30 24.38 1.48 -26.24
C HIS A 30 23.11 1.37 -25.40
N TYR A 31 23.01 2.13 -24.31
CA TYR A 31 21.83 2.15 -23.45
C TYR A 31 21.39 3.61 -23.25
N LEU A 32 20.20 3.93 -23.77
CA LEU A 32 19.66 5.28 -23.80
C LEU A 32 18.40 5.33 -22.93
N LEU A 33 18.44 6.20 -21.93
CA LEU A 33 17.28 6.53 -21.12
C LEU A 33 16.44 7.61 -21.83
N ARG A 34 15.20 7.79 -21.36
CA ARG A 34 14.24 8.76 -21.90
C ARG A 34 14.84 10.13 -22.24
N ASP A 35 15.63 10.71 -21.34
CA ASP A 35 16.20 12.04 -21.54
C ASP A 35 17.25 12.05 -22.65
N ASP A 36 18.07 10.99 -22.77
CA ASP A 36 19.01 10.82 -23.89
C ASP A 36 18.24 10.72 -25.22
N ILE A 37 17.19 9.88 -25.25
CA ILE A 37 16.36 9.67 -26.45
C ILE A 37 15.73 10.99 -26.91
N LEU A 38 15.12 11.74 -26.00
CA LEU A 38 14.48 13.02 -26.31
C LEU A 38 15.50 14.04 -26.82
N THR A 39 16.67 14.11 -26.19
CA THR A 39 17.75 15.01 -26.62
C THR A 39 18.19 14.70 -28.04
N ILE A 40 18.47 13.43 -28.34
CA ILE A 40 18.88 12.98 -29.67
C ILE A 40 17.76 13.25 -30.70
N PHE A 41 16.51 13.02 -30.33
CA PHE A 41 15.36 13.26 -31.20
C PHE A 41 15.18 14.75 -31.52
N TYR A 42 15.33 15.65 -30.55
CA TYR A 42 15.26 17.09 -30.81
C TYR A 42 16.41 17.59 -31.68
N GLN A 43 17.62 17.05 -31.49
CA GLN A 43 18.75 17.34 -32.36
C GLN A 43 18.47 16.91 -33.80
N TYR A 44 17.98 15.69 -33.99
CA TYR A 44 17.53 15.19 -35.30
C TYR A 44 16.48 16.11 -35.94
N CYS A 45 15.44 16.49 -35.19
CA CYS A 45 14.40 17.40 -35.68
C CYS A 45 14.93 18.79 -36.06
N SER A 46 15.98 19.28 -35.37
CA SER A 46 16.57 20.59 -35.64
C SER A 46 17.41 20.63 -36.91
N ILE A 47 18.06 19.51 -37.25
CA ILE A 47 18.93 19.39 -38.42
C ILE A 47 18.11 19.11 -39.69
N ASN A 48 17.10 18.25 -39.60
CA ASN A 48 16.24 17.86 -40.74
C ASN A 48 15.01 18.80 -40.89
N GLY A 49 15.14 20.02 -40.36
CA GLY A 49 14.04 20.92 -40.02
C GLY A 49 13.42 21.73 -41.16
N GLU A 50 12.77 21.07 -42.12
CA GLU A 50 11.70 21.74 -42.90
C GLU A 50 10.31 21.60 -42.24
N ASP A 51 10.11 20.63 -41.35
CA ASP A 51 8.78 20.31 -40.83
C ASP A 51 8.69 20.43 -39.30
N LYS A 52 8.34 21.62 -38.80
CA LYS A 52 8.02 21.85 -37.36
C LYS A 52 6.95 20.88 -36.84
N ASN A 53 6.18 20.27 -37.74
CA ASN A 53 5.19 19.24 -37.42
C ASN A 53 5.82 17.94 -36.90
N LEU A 54 7.06 17.61 -37.30
CA LEU A 54 7.70 16.34 -36.94
C LEU A 54 7.93 16.21 -35.43
N SER A 55 8.37 17.27 -34.76
CA SER A 55 8.59 17.25 -33.30
C SER A 55 7.29 17.29 -32.48
N ARG A 56 6.19 17.81 -33.03
CA ARG A 56 4.96 18.11 -32.27
C ARG A 56 3.82 17.14 -32.53
N ASN A 57 3.58 16.73 -33.78
CA ASN A 57 2.35 16.04 -34.19
C ASN A 57 2.58 14.75 -35.02
N SER A 58 3.82 14.34 -35.28
CA SER A 58 4.11 13.11 -36.03
C SER A 58 3.80 11.85 -35.23
N ASN A 59 3.64 10.71 -35.92
CA ASN A 59 3.56 9.42 -35.24
C ASN A 59 4.92 9.04 -34.64
N LEU A 60 6.03 9.41 -35.28
CA LEU A 60 7.37 9.26 -34.74
C LEU A 60 7.52 9.98 -33.39
N SER A 61 7.09 11.23 -33.26
CA SER A 61 7.18 11.93 -31.97
C SER A 61 6.33 11.24 -30.90
N LYS A 62 5.13 10.77 -31.23
CA LYS A 62 4.29 9.99 -30.29
C LYS A 62 4.99 8.70 -29.83
N LEU A 63 5.65 7.98 -30.72
CA LEU A 63 6.47 6.81 -30.38
C LEU A 63 7.58 7.20 -29.41
N ILE A 64 8.36 8.23 -29.76
CA ILE A 64 9.51 8.67 -28.96
C ILE A 64 9.08 9.15 -27.56
N TYR A 65 8.02 9.96 -27.45
CA TYR A 65 7.49 10.39 -26.15
C TYR A 65 6.94 9.24 -25.29
N SER A 66 6.51 8.15 -25.92
CA SER A 66 6.04 6.94 -25.24
C SER A 66 7.20 5.99 -24.90
N THR A 67 8.37 6.15 -25.51
CA THR A 67 9.53 5.29 -25.30
C THR A 67 10.26 5.69 -24.02
N GLN A 68 10.51 4.72 -23.13
CA GLN A 68 11.24 4.93 -21.88
C GLN A 68 12.73 4.64 -22.03
N GLU A 69 13.07 3.61 -22.81
CA GLU A 69 14.43 3.15 -23.01
C GLU A 69 14.61 2.71 -24.46
N ILE A 70 15.81 2.94 -25.01
CA ILE A 70 16.27 2.36 -26.25
C ILE A 70 17.60 1.68 -25.97
N ILE A 71 17.70 0.43 -26.41
CA ILE A 71 18.89 -0.38 -26.18
C ILE A 71 19.44 -0.84 -27.53
N LEU A 72 20.72 -0.60 -27.77
CA LEU A 72 21.44 -0.99 -28.97
C LEU A 72 22.32 -2.21 -28.65
N ASP A 73 21.90 -3.38 -29.12
CA ASP A 73 22.72 -4.60 -29.09
C ASP A 73 23.09 -4.98 -30.52
N LYS A 74 24.40 -4.99 -30.80
CA LYS A 74 24.97 -5.16 -32.14
C LYS A 74 24.36 -4.13 -33.11
N GLU A 75 23.50 -4.58 -34.01
CA GLU A 75 22.85 -3.77 -35.05
C GLU A 75 21.32 -3.61 -34.82
N SER A 76 20.78 -4.27 -33.79
CA SER A 76 19.36 -4.26 -33.45
C SER A 76 19.07 -3.20 -32.39
N LEU A 77 17.96 -2.48 -32.56
CA LEU A 77 17.47 -1.52 -31.58
C LEU A 77 16.28 -2.11 -30.84
N TYR A 78 16.27 -2.01 -29.53
CA TYR A 78 15.20 -2.48 -28.68
C TYR A 78 14.49 -1.29 -28.06
N PHE A 79 13.21 -1.13 -28.35
CA PHE A 79 12.37 -0.06 -27.86
C PHE A 79 11.52 -0.56 -26.70
N VAL A 80 11.66 0.09 -25.54
CA VAL A 80 10.78 -0.14 -24.38
C VAL A 80 9.75 0.98 -24.34
N ILE A 81 8.51 0.65 -24.67
CA ILE A 81 7.41 1.60 -24.87
C ILE A 81 6.42 1.51 -23.72
N ARG A 82 6.06 2.67 -23.18
CA ARG A 82 5.02 2.85 -22.17
C ARG A 82 3.96 3.82 -22.72
N SER A 83 3.06 3.29 -23.53
CA SER A 83 1.96 4.05 -24.15
C SER A 83 0.80 4.33 -23.18
N GLN A 84 0.69 3.54 -22.12
CA GLN A 84 -0.32 3.69 -21.06
C GLN A 84 0.32 3.56 -19.68
N ILE A 85 -0.35 4.11 -18.67
CA ILE A 85 0.09 3.97 -17.27
C ILE A 85 0.06 2.48 -16.90
N ALA A 86 1.15 1.99 -16.29
CA ALA A 86 1.32 0.60 -15.85
C ALA A 86 1.26 -0.47 -16.97
N ALA A 87 1.42 -0.08 -18.24
CA ALA A 87 1.57 -1.01 -19.35
C ALA A 87 2.89 -0.74 -20.06
N GLN A 88 3.72 -1.79 -20.20
CA GLN A 88 4.99 -1.73 -20.91
C GLN A 88 5.00 -2.79 -22.00
N GLU A 89 5.48 -2.40 -23.17
CA GLU A 89 5.65 -3.28 -24.32
C GLU A 89 7.07 -3.09 -24.83
N ALA A 90 7.73 -4.17 -25.22
CA ALA A 90 9.09 -4.12 -25.71
C ALA A 90 9.16 -4.73 -27.11
N TYR A 91 9.90 -4.06 -27.99
CA TYR A 91 10.01 -4.42 -29.39
C TYR A 91 11.46 -4.37 -29.85
N ARG A 92 11.87 -5.38 -30.61
CA ARG A 92 13.13 -5.38 -31.37
C ARG A 92 12.87 -4.84 -32.77
N LEU A 93 13.70 -3.90 -33.20
CA LEU A 93 13.76 -3.32 -34.53
C LEU A 93 15.08 -3.71 -35.20
N TRP A 94 14.98 -4.43 -36.30
CA TRP A 94 16.12 -4.89 -37.09
C TRP A 94 16.60 -3.82 -38.09
N LEU A 95 17.73 -4.07 -38.75
CA LEU A 95 18.29 -3.17 -39.78
C LEU A 95 17.38 -2.99 -41.01
N ASP A 96 16.63 -4.03 -41.35
CA ASP A 96 15.67 -4.05 -42.46
C ASP A 96 14.30 -3.47 -42.08
N MET A 97 14.19 -2.86 -40.89
CA MET A 97 12.97 -2.30 -40.31
C MET A 97 11.91 -3.34 -39.94
N THR A 98 12.25 -4.63 -39.89
CA THR A 98 11.34 -5.63 -39.31
C THR A 98 11.22 -5.43 -37.80
N VAL A 99 10.02 -5.67 -37.26
CA VAL A 99 9.67 -5.46 -35.85
C VAL A 99 9.18 -6.74 -35.24
N GLU A 100 9.75 -7.10 -34.10
CA GLU A 100 9.42 -8.30 -33.33
C GLU A 100 9.09 -7.88 -31.90
N SER A 101 7.99 -8.38 -31.34
CA SER A 101 7.69 -8.18 -29.92
C SER A 101 8.60 -9.08 -29.09
N ILE A 102 9.21 -8.53 -28.05
CA ILE A 102 10.02 -9.30 -27.10
C ILE A 102 9.31 -9.41 -25.76
N ASN A 103 9.53 -10.51 -25.07
CA ASN A 103 8.93 -10.75 -23.75
C ASN A 103 9.80 -10.13 -22.61
N SER A 104 9.33 -10.23 -21.37
CA SER A 104 10.03 -9.69 -20.19
C SER A 104 11.35 -10.40 -19.90
N GLU A 105 11.43 -11.70 -20.17
CA GLU A 105 12.61 -12.53 -19.97
C GLU A 105 13.75 -12.12 -20.92
N GLU A 106 13.45 -12.00 -22.21
CA GLU A 106 14.37 -11.54 -23.25
C GLU A 106 14.88 -10.13 -22.96
N LEU A 107 14.00 -9.21 -22.53
CA LEU A 107 14.39 -7.85 -22.16
C LEU A 107 15.33 -7.84 -20.94
N SER A 108 15.04 -8.67 -19.93
CA SER A 108 15.88 -8.77 -18.72
C SER A 108 17.25 -9.34 -19.04
N ASN A 109 17.30 -10.41 -19.84
CA ASN A 109 18.54 -11.00 -20.34
C ASN A 109 19.39 -9.99 -21.13
N LEU A 110 18.75 -9.15 -21.95
CA LEU A 110 19.42 -8.11 -22.71
C LEU A 110 20.00 -7.00 -21.81
N ARG A 111 19.27 -6.58 -20.78
CA ARG A 111 19.78 -5.61 -19.78
C ARG A 111 20.97 -6.15 -19.00
N SER A 112 20.92 -7.42 -18.59
CA SER A 112 22.03 -8.07 -17.86
C SER A 112 23.32 -8.11 -18.67
N LYS A 113 23.24 -8.37 -19.99
CA LYS A 113 24.41 -8.39 -20.89
C LYS A 113 25.15 -7.04 -20.97
N LEU A 114 24.46 -5.92 -20.75
CA LEU A 114 25.05 -4.59 -20.86
C LEU A 114 25.72 -4.12 -19.56
N GLY A 115 25.29 -4.65 -18.41
CA GLY A 115 25.84 -4.31 -17.10
C GLY A 115 27.05 -5.14 -16.68
N VAL A 116 27.25 -6.32 -17.26
CA VAL A 116 28.29 -7.27 -16.85
C VAL A 116 29.39 -7.33 -17.90
N SER A 117 30.59 -6.88 -17.52
CA SER A 117 31.79 -6.88 -18.39
C SER A 117 32.44 -8.27 -18.55
N ASP A 118 32.06 -9.25 -17.71
CA ASP A 118 32.56 -10.62 -17.78
C ASP A 118 31.49 -11.58 -18.36
N SER A 119 31.79 -12.08 -19.56
CA SER A 119 30.97 -12.98 -20.36
C SER A 119 30.94 -14.43 -19.84
N SER A 120 30.89 -14.63 -18.54
CA SER A 120 30.88 -15.96 -17.92
C SER A 120 29.76 -16.08 -16.90
N GLN A 121 28.51 -16.10 -17.40
CA GLN A 121 27.38 -16.67 -16.68
C GLN A 121 26.77 -17.77 -17.55
N ASP A 122 27.46 -18.92 -17.59
CA ASP A 122 26.92 -20.21 -18.06
C ASP A 122 26.06 -20.90 -16.96
N GLY A 123 25.58 -20.15 -15.97
CA GLY A 123 24.74 -20.65 -14.88
C GLY A 123 23.29 -20.19 -15.03
N GLU A 124 22.35 -21.03 -14.61
CA GLU A 124 20.95 -20.65 -14.48
C GLU A 124 20.82 -19.46 -13.50
N VAL A 125 20.24 -18.35 -13.96
CA VAL A 125 19.96 -17.17 -13.14
C VAL A 125 18.68 -17.40 -12.35
N LEU A 126 18.64 -17.00 -11.07
CA LEU A 126 17.42 -17.05 -10.28
C LEU A 126 16.39 -16.04 -10.82
N GLU A 127 15.31 -16.55 -11.41
CA GLU A 127 14.15 -15.76 -11.79
C GLU A 127 13.16 -15.69 -10.61
N ILE A 128 12.74 -14.47 -10.25
CA ILE A 128 11.76 -14.22 -9.19
C ILE A 128 10.47 -13.74 -9.85
N ASP A 129 9.51 -14.65 -10.02
CA ASP A 129 8.17 -14.33 -10.52
C ASP A 129 7.13 -14.31 -9.39
N PHE A 130 6.63 -13.12 -9.06
CA PHE A 130 5.57 -12.95 -8.08
C PHE A 130 4.16 -13.15 -8.68
N GLN A 131 4.00 -13.13 -10.01
CA GLN A 131 2.69 -13.18 -10.67
C GLN A 131 1.90 -14.44 -10.29
N SER A 132 2.55 -15.60 -10.26
CA SER A 132 1.92 -16.87 -9.88
C SER A 132 1.36 -16.87 -8.45
N PHE A 133 1.93 -16.05 -7.55
CA PHE A 133 1.43 -15.90 -6.18
C PHE A 133 0.20 -14.97 -6.09
N TYR A 134 -0.18 -14.27 -7.17
CA TYR A 134 -1.31 -13.34 -7.19
C TYR A 134 -2.45 -13.77 -8.11
N ASP A 135 -2.34 -14.90 -8.81
CA ASP A 135 -3.34 -15.40 -9.77
C ASP A 135 -4.74 -15.63 -9.16
N TYR A 136 -4.83 -15.80 -7.83
CA TYR A 136 -6.11 -15.92 -7.13
C TYR A 136 -6.82 -14.57 -6.88
N THR A 137 -6.12 -13.45 -7.07
CA THR A 137 -6.65 -12.09 -6.94
C THR A 137 -7.08 -11.54 -8.29
N SER A 138 -8.24 -10.89 -8.36
CA SER A 138 -8.69 -10.27 -9.61
C SER A 138 -7.73 -9.15 -10.00
N SER A 139 -7.01 -9.30 -11.11
CA SER A 139 -6.13 -8.27 -11.64
C SER A 139 -6.91 -6.98 -11.89
N LEU A 140 -6.46 -5.86 -11.33
CA LEU A 140 -7.10 -4.57 -11.50
C LEU A 140 -6.85 -4.04 -12.91
N SER A 141 -7.83 -4.18 -13.80
CA SER A 141 -7.76 -3.58 -15.13
C SER A 141 -8.11 -2.08 -15.08
N GLY A 142 -7.15 -1.25 -15.51
CA GLY A 142 -7.33 0.20 -15.72
C GLY A 142 -6.53 1.08 -14.77
N SER A 143 -5.78 2.05 -15.33
CA SER A 143 -4.92 2.97 -14.59
C SER A 143 -5.62 3.79 -13.51
N LYS A 144 -6.92 4.09 -13.68
CA LYS A 144 -7.74 4.83 -12.71
C LYS A 144 -7.95 4.09 -11.38
N LYS A 145 -7.71 2.77 -11.33
CA LYS A 145 -7.87 1.96 -10.12
C LYS A 145 -6.59 1.84 -9.28
N ILE A 146 -5.45 2.33 -9.78
CA ILE A 146 -4.16 2.32 -9.06
C ILE A 146 -4.25 3.12 -7.76
N ASP A 147 -5.00 4.22 -7.79
CA ASP A 147 -5.18 5.13 -6.65
C ASP A 147 -6.36 4.74 -5.74
N ASN A 148 -7.21 3.79 -6.16
CA ASN A 148 -8.42 3.39 -5.44
C ASN A 148 -8.39 1.94 -4.95
N ARG A 149 -7.33 1.61 -4.22
CA ARG A 149 -7.02 0.24 -3.77
C ARG A 149 -8.00 -0.28 -2.70
N VAL A 150 -8.54 0.59 -1.85
CA VAL A 150 -9.51 0.20 -0.81
C VAL A 150 -10.85 -0.20 -1.43
N ASP A 151 -11.34 0.53 -2.42
CA ASP A 151 -12.55 0.15 -3.14
C ASP A 151 -12.35 -1.12 -3.96
N SER A 152 -11.15 -1.29 -4.50
CA SER A 152 -10.72 -2.51 -5.22
C SER A 152 -10.67 -3.73 -4.30
N LEU A 153 -10.13 -3.58 -3.08
CA LEU A 153 -10.13 -4.62 -2.06
C LEU A 153 -11.55 -4.91 -1.56
N SER A 154 -12.37 -3.88 -1.35
CA SER A 154 -13.78 -4.04 -0.98
C SER A 154 -14.53 -4.82 -2.06
N HIS A 155 -14.28 -4.50 -3.33
CA HIS A 155 -14.80 -5.22 -4.49
C HIS A 155 -14.33 -6.68 -4.54
N TYR A 156 -13.05 -6.91 -4.31
CA TYR A 156 -12.51 -8.26 -4.24
C TYR A 156 -13.14 -9.06 -3.10
N LEU A 157 -13.18 -8.49 -1.89
CA LEU A 157 -13.77 -9.11 -0.71
C LEU A 157 -15.23 -9.45 -0.97
N SER A 158 -16.07 -8.52 -1.43
CA SER A 158 -17.45 -8.84 -1.77
C SER A 158 -17.54 -9.95 -2.83
N SER A 159 -16.76 -9.89 -3.91
CA SER A 159 -16.82 -10.89 -4.98
C SER A 159 -16.39 -12.30 -4.52
N LYS A 160 -15.35 -12.43 -3.69
CA LYS A 160 -14.85 -13.71 -3.17
C LYS A 160 -15.66 -14.25 -2.01
N LEU A 161 -16.15 -13.37 -1.14
CA LEU A 161 -16.97 -13.75 0.01
C LEU A 161 -18.35 -14.26 -0.44
N PHE A 162 -18.85 -13.82 -1.60
CA PHE A 162 -20.20 -14.12 -2.09
C PHE A 162 -20.26 -15.03 -3.32
N ASP A 163 -19.14 -15.68 -3.66
CA ASP A 163 -19.20 -16.78 -4.60
C ASP A 163 -20.16 -17.85 -4.03
N HIS A 164 -21.26 -18.11 -4.75
CA HIS A 164 -22.54 -18.67 -4.28
C HIS A 164 -22.47 -20.03 -3.55
N HIS A 165 -21.29 -20.62 -3.48
CA HIS A 165 -21.00 -21.90 -2.84
C HIS A 165 -20.43 -21.79 -1.41
N SER A 166 -20.06 -20.59 -0.94
CA SER A 166 -19.45 -20.44 0.38
C SER A 166 -20.45 -19.90 1.40
N SER A 167 -20.99 -20.79 2.24
CA SER A 167 -21.65 -20.44 3.50
C SER A 167 -20.68 -19.81 4.53
N SER A 168 -19.45 -19.52 4.10
CA SER A 168 -18.29 -19.12 4.90
C SER A 168 -18.33 -17.66 5.31
N TRP A 169 -18.85 -16.73 4.50
CA TRP A 169 -18.67 -15.31 4.77
C TRP A 169 -19.49 -14.83 5.98
N GLN A 170 -20.75 -15.25 6.10
CA GLN A 170 -21.59 -14.88 7.25
C GLN A 170 -20.99 -15.43 8.54
N GLU A 171 -20.32 -16.58 8.45
CA GLU A 171 -19.60 -17.18 9.56
C GLU A 171 -18.34 -16.39 9.88
N THR A 172 -17.58 -15.95 8.87
CA THR A 172 -16.44 -15.04 9.02
C THR A 172 -16.85 -13.72 9.66
N LEU A 173 -17.94 -13.09 9.19
CA LEU A 173 -18.47 -11.86 9.77
C LEU A 173 -18.92 -12.08 11.22
N PHE A 174 -19.65 -13.16 11.50
CA PHE A 174 -20.05 -13.50 12.86
C PHE A 174 -18.83 -13.68 13.78
N ASN A 175 -17.82 -14.44 13.34
CA ASN A 175 -16.60 -14.67 14.09
C ASN A 175 -15.80 -13.39 14.29
N PHE A 176 -15.70 -12.55 13.26
CA PHE A 176 -15.09 -11.22 13.33
C PHE A 176 -15.74 -10.38 14.43
N LEU A 177 -17.07 -10.21 14.39
CA LEU A 177 -17.80 -9.42 15.38
C LEU A 177 -17.60 -9.93 16.81
N ARG A 178 -17.46 -11.25 16.99
CA ARG A 178 -17.27 -11.89 18.30
C ARG A 178 -15.84 -11.75 18.85
N GLN A 179 -14.83 -11.57 18.00
CA GLN A 179 -13.42 -11.54 18.43
C GLN A 179 -13.00 -10.21 19.08
N HIS A 180 -13.75 -9.14 18.88
CA HIS A 180 -13.34 -7.81 19.32
C HIS A 180 -13.46 -7.60 20.83
N LYS A 181 -12.35 -7.15 21.43
CA LYS A 181 -12.25 -6.80 22.84
C LYS A 181 -11.41 -5.55 23.03
N TYR A 182 -11.72 -4.79 24.07
CA TYR A 182 -10.88 -3.70 24.56
C TYR A 182 -10.58 -3.96 26.05
N ASN A 183 -9.31 -4.08 26.41
CA ASN A 183 -8.85 -4.38 27.78
C ASN A 183 -9.62 -5.53 28.45
N GLY A 184 -9.90 -6.60 27.70
CA GLY A 184 -10.63 -7.78 28.16
C GLY A 184 -12.16 -7.65 28.19
N GLN A 185 -12.70 -6.44 28.00
CA GLN A 185 -14.14 -6.21 27.86
C GLN A 185 -14.58 -6.51 26.43
N GLN A 186 -15.69 -7.25 26.30
CA GLN A 186 -16.26 -7.62 25.02
C GLN A 186 -16.83 -6.40 24.29
N LEU A 187 -16.57 -6.31 22.99
CA LEU A 187 -17.18 -5.33 22.09
C LEU A 187 -18.15 -6.03 21.13
N LEU A 188 -19.03 -5.23 20.51
CA LEU A 188 -19.95 -5.65 19.45
C LEU A 188 -20.94 -6.74 19.88
N ILE A 189 -20.60 -8.03 19.74
CA ILE A 189 -21.48 -9.14 20.12
C ILE A 189 -20.84 -10.03 21.20
N ASN A 190 -21.67 -10.62 22.05
CA ASN A 190 -21.24 -11.55 23.09
C ASN A 190 -21.79 -12.98 22.88
N GLU A 191 -21.45 -13.87 23.80
CA GLU A 191 -21.80 -15.30 23.80
C GLU A 191 -23.32 -15.63 23.77
N ARG A 192 -24.19 -14.64 23.96
CA ARG A 192 -25.65 -14.83 23.80
C ARG A 192 -26.05 -15.03 22.34
N ILE A 193 -25.22 -14.60 21.38
CA ILE A 193 -25.43 -14.83 19.95
C ILE A 193 -24.51 -15.98 19.55
N LYS A 194 -25.07 -17.16 19.26
CA LYS A 194 -24.29 -18.40 19.06
C LYS A 194 -23.92 -18.68 17.61
N ASN A 195 -24.65 -18.10 16.67
CA ASN A 195 -24.48 -18.35 15.25
C ASN A 195 -25.08 -17.21 14.41
N LYS A 196 -24.78 -17.23 13.11
CA LYS A 196 -25.28 -16.26 12.12
C LYS A 196 -26.80 -16.12 12.06
N SER A 197 -27.56 -17.21 12.23
CA SER A 197 -29.03 -17.16 12.19
C SER A 197 -29.59 -16.37 13.38
N GLN A 198 -29.05 -16.60 14.57
CA GLN A 198 -29.39 -15.81 15.76
C GLN A 198 -28.95 -14.35 15.63
N LEU A 199 -27.81 -14.09 14.98
CA LEU A 199 -27.36 -12.72 14.73
C LEU A 199 -28.39 -11.97 13.89
N SER A 200 -28.77 -12.52 12.73
CA SER A 200 -29.78 -11.92 11.83
C SER A 200 -31.11 -11.63 12.56
N GLU A 201 -31.63 -12.60 13.30
CA GLU A 201 -32.89 -12.43 14.05
C GLU A 201 -32.79 -11.34 15.11
N LYS A 202 -31.69 -11.30 15.86
CA LYS A 202 -31.52 -10.36 16.96
C LYS A 202 -31.20 -8.95 16.49
N VAL A 203 -30.51 -8.79 15.35
CA VAL A 203 -30.31 -7.47 14.72
C VAL A 203 -31.67 -6.82 14.43
N LYS A 204 -32.60 -7.55 13.81
CA LYS A 204 -33.98 -7.06 13.54
C LYS A 204 -34.70 -6.60 14.81
N ARG A 205 -34.69 -7.44 15.84
CA ARG A 205 -35.31 -7.10 17.15
C ARG A 205 -34.69 -5.88 17.82
N VAL A 206 -33.38 -5.69 17.67
CA VAL A 206 -32.68 -4.54 18.23
C VAL A 206 -32.98 -3.27 17.43
N LEU A 207 -33.09 -3.35 16.10
CA LEU A 207 -33.54 -2.22 15.28
C LEU A 207 -34.94 -1.76 15.70
N ASP A 208 -35.90 -2.68 15.84
CA ASP A 208 -37.26 -2.39 16.34
C ASP A 208 -37.27 -1.77 17.75
N LEU A 209 -36.27 -2.10 18.57
CA LEU A 209 -36.10 -1.54 19.91
C LEU A 209 -35.55 -0.11 19.84
N LEU A 210 -34.53 0.12 19.01
CA LEU A 210 -33.90 1.44 18.86
C LEU A 210 -34.86 2.47 18.24
N ASP A 211 -35.78 2.05 17.36
CA ASP A 211 -36.83 2.89 16.79
C ASP A 211 -37.74 3.55 17.84
N LYS A 212 -37.82 2.98 19.04
CA LYS A 212 -38.65 3.52 20.13
C LYS A 212 -37.96 4.66 20.89
N TYR A 213 -36.64 4.80 20.74
CA TYR A 213 -35.87 5.83 21.41
C TYR A 213 -35.74 7.08 20.54
N PRO A 214 -35.77 8.29 21.13
CA PRO A 214 -35.39 9.51 20.43
C PRO A 214 -33.97 9.40 19.84
N SER A 215 -33.74 9.95 18.65
CA SER A 215 -32.49 9.77 17.89
C SER A 215 -31.21 10.14 18.65
N HIS A 216 -31.28 11.14 19.53
CA HIS A 216 -30.15 11.66 20.32
C HIS A 216 -29.97 10.96 21.67
N THR A 217 -30.77 9.93 21.98
CA THR A 217 -30.64 9.17 23.23
C THR A 217 -29.25 8.58 23.33
N SER A 218 -28.56 8.79 24.45
CA SER A 218 -27.22 8.23 24.72
C SER A 218 -27.25 6.71 24.86
N TYR A 219 -26.22 6.04 24.36
CA TYR A 219 -26.00 4.59 24.48
C TYR A 219 -26.15 4.08 25.92
N GLU A 220 -25.75 4.87 26.91
CA GLU A 220 -25.88 4.53 28.34
C GLU A 220 -27.31 4.15 28.75
N ASN A 221 -28.31 4.79 28.16
CA ASN A 221 -29.71 4.63 28.55
C ASN A 221 -30.32 3.31 28.07
N PHE A 222 -29.83 2.76 26.96
CA PHE A 222 -30.37 1.53 26.34
C PHE A 222 -29.35 0.37 26.29
N ARG A 223 -28.15 0.59 26.83
CA ARG A 223 -27.05 -0.39 26.97
C ARG A 223 -27.50 -1.73 27.55
N PHE A 224 -28.24 -1.72 28.66
CA PHE A 224 -28.60 -2.96 29.36
C PHE A 224 -29.60 -3.80 28.56
N GLU A 225 -30.52 -3.14 27.87
CA GLU A 225 -31.47 -3.79 26.96
C GLU A 225 -30.75 -4.42 25.78
N LEU A 226 -29.87 -3.68 25.09
CA LEU A 226 -28.99 -4.22 24.03
C LEU A 226 -28.20 -5.45 24.49
N ARG A 227 -27.61 -5.37 25.68
CA ARG A 227 -26.82 -6.45 26.25
C ARG A 227 -27.64 -7.70 26.53
N SER A 228 -28.93 -7.56 26.85
CA SER A 228 -29.85 -8.70 27.01
C SER A 228 -30.05 -9.48 25.71
N PHE A 229 -30.01 -8.78 24.56
CA PHE A 229 -30.01 -9.40 23.22
C PHE A 229 -28.64 -9.95 22.82
N GLY A 230 -27.56 -9.50 23.48
CA GLY A 230 -26.20 -9.95 23.24
C GLY A 230 -25.32 -8.96 22.51
N PHE A 231 -25.74 -7.69 22.45
CA PHE A 231 -24.97 -6.60 21.86
C PHE A 231 -24.26 -5.80 22.96
N GLU A 232 -22.94 -5.73 22.85
CA GLU A 232 -22.04 -4.97 23.71
C GLU A 232 -21.70 -3.61 23.05
N PRO A 233 -20.92 -2.71 23.68
CA PRO A 233 -20.59 -1.40 23.11
C PRO A 233 -19.83 -1.51 21.78
N GLY A 234 -19.96 -0.48 20.92
CA GLY A 234 -19.28 -0.40 19.62
C GLY A 234 -20.19 -0.12 18.41
N TRP A 235 -21.52 -0.09 18.61
CA TRP A 235 -22.49 0.14 17.53
C TRP A 235 -22.76 1.62 17.26
N GLY A 236 -22.66 2.46 18.29
CA GLY A 236 -22.98 3.88 18.22
C GLY A 236 -23.13 4.50 19.60
N ASN A 237 -22.80 5.78 19.72
CA ASN A 237 -22.99 6.56 20.95
C ASN A 237 -24.41 7.09 21.15
N THR A 238 -25.19 7.17 20.09
CA THR A 238 -26.61 7.54 20.12
C THR A 238 -27.48 6.43 19.54
N ALA A 239 -28.77 6.44 19.87
CA ALA A 239 -29.74 5.51 19.30
C ALA A 239 -29.73 5.53 17.76
N SER A 240 -29.72 6.72 17.15
CA SER A 240 -29.65 6.87 15.70
C SER A 240 -28.34 6.32 15.11
N ARG A 241 -27.18 6.60 15.72
CA ARG A 241 -25.90 6.08 15.22
C ARG A 241 -25.83 4.55 15.32
N ALA A 242 -26.31 3.99 16.43
CA ALA A 242 -26.38 2.54 16.63
C ALA A 242 -27.31 1.87 15.62
N GLN A 243 -28.46 2.49 15.35
CA GLN A 243 -29.41 2.03 14.35
C GLN A 243 -28.78 2.01 12.95
N GLU A 244 -28.18 3.11 12.51
CA GLU A 244 -27.52 3.16 11.19
C GLU A 244 -26.45 2.06 11.03
N THR A 245 -25.61 1.85 12.05
CA THR A 245 -24.57 0.81 12.00
C THR A 245 -25.17 -0.60 11.96
N LEU A 246 -26.24 -0.85 12.71
CA LEU A 246 -26.95 -2.13 12.71
C LEU A 246 -27.74 -2.36 11.43
N SER A 247 -28.27 -1.32 10.79
CA SER A 247 -28.89 -1.41 9.48
C SER A 247 -27.88 -1.75 8.38
N LEU A 248 -26.66 -1.20 8.46
CA LEU A 248 -25.56 -1.63 7.58
C LEU A 248 -25.22 -3.10 7.80
N LEU A 249 -25.20 -3.56 9.06
CA LEU A 249 -24.99 -4.98 9.37
C LEU A 249 -26.12 -5.86 8.83
N GLU A 250 -27.37 -5.46 9.01
CA GLU A 250 -28.54 -6.19 8.48
C GLU A 250 -28.44 -6.32 6.97
N GLN A 251 -28.18 -5.21 6.27
CA GLN A 251 -27.96 -5.22 4.82
C GLN A 251 -26.82 -6.16 4.44
N LEU A 252 -25.68 -6.12 5.13
CA LEU A 252 -24.57 -7.01 4.86
C LEU A 252 -24.94 -8.49 5.01
N ILE A 253 -25.66 -8.84 6.07
CA ILE A 253 -26.09 -10.22 6.32
C ILE A 253 -26.92 -10.76 5.14
N ASP A 254 -27.76 -9.92 4.55
CA ASP A 254 -28.64 -10.25 3.43
C ASP A 254 -27.90 -10.17 2.07
N CYS A 255 -27.05 -9.16 1.84
CA CYS A 255 -26.20 -9.01 0.66
C CYS A 255 -24.93 -8.16 0.94
N ALA A 256 -23.75 -8.58 0.43
CA ALA A 256 -22.61 -7.64 0.42
C ALA A 256 -22.61 -6.78 -0.82
N ASP A 257 -22.96 -5.53 -0.57
CA ASP A 257 -22.52 -4.44 -1.41
C ASP A 257 -21.16 -3.90 -0.91
N ASN A 258 -20.29 -3.53 -1.86
CA ASN A 258 -18.93 -3.03 -1.56
C ASN A 258 -18.96 -1.76 -0.71
N GLN A 259 -19.89 -0.86 -1.02
CA GLN A 259 -20.03 0.41 -0.32
C GLN A 259 -20.59 0.15 1.08
N VAL A 260 -21.57 -0.75 1.21
CA VAL A 260 -22.11 -1.14 2.52
C VAL A 260 -21.01 -1.77 3.40
N LEU A 261 -20.16 -2.64 2.85
CA LEU A 261 -19.06 -3.26 3.60
C LEU A 261 -18.03 -2.22 4.07
N SER A 262 -17.60 -1.33 3.17
CA SER A 262 -16.67 -0.26 3.49
C SER A 262 -17.25 0.68 4.56
N ASN A 263 -18.51 1.11 4.38
CA ASN A 263 -19.22 1.96 5.33
C ASN A 263 -19.37 1.29 6.70
N PHE A 264 -19.66 -0.01 6.73
CA PHE A 264 -19.76 -0.77 7.97
C PHE A 264 -18.41 -0.84 8.69
N LEU A 265 -17.35 -1.30 8.01
CA LEU A 265 -16.02 -1.44 8.60
C LEU A 265 -15.46 -0.11 9.11
N SER A 266 -15.75 1.00 8.41
CA SER A 266 -15.33 2.35 8.85
C SER A 266 -15.94 2.79 10.19
N ARG A 267 -17.04 2.15 10.63
CA ARG A 267 -17.75 2.47 11.87
C ARG A 267 -17.37 1.55 13.02
N ILE A 268 -16.74 0.42 12.75
CA ILE A 268 -16.38 -0.54 13.80
C ILE A 268 -15.14 -0.04 14.53
N PRO A 269 -15.19 0.13 15.87
CA PRO A 269 -14.04 0.58 16.63
C PRO A 269 -13.02 -0.56 16.76
N MET A 270 -11.87 -0.39 16.09
CA MET A 270 -10.79 -1.38 16.01
C MET A 270 -9.42 -0.70 16.22
N GLY A 271 -8.38 -1.50 16.46
CA GLY A 271 -7.00 -1.02 16.40
C GLY A 271 -6.59 -0.08 17.55
N PHE A 272 -6.70 -0.53 18.80
CA PHE A 272 -6.33 0.28 19.97
C PHE A 272 -4.84 0.20 20.34
N LYS A 273 -4.10 -0.75 19.78
CA LYS A 273 -2.66 -0.91 19.97
C LYS A 273 -2.01 -0.90 18.60
N ILE A 274 -1.24 0.12 18.30
CA ILE A 274 -0.68 0.37 16.96
C ILE A 274 0.82 0.47 17.04
N LEU A 275 1.49 -0.31 16.21
CA LEU A 275 2.92 -0.22 15.95
C LEU A 275 3.12 0.51 14.61
N VAL A 276 3.97 1.54 14.63
CA VAL A 276 4.48 2.21 13.43
C VAL A 276 5.98 1.98 13.40
N THR A 277 6.51 1.44 12.30
CA THR A 277 7.96 1.20 12.16
C THR A 277 8.60 2.25 11.25
N SER A 278 9.74 2.78 11.66
CA SER A 278 10.57 3.68 10.85
C SER A 278 11.94 3.05 10.61
N GLU A 279 12.39 3.05 9.36
CA GLU A 279 13.77 2.69 9.01
C GLU A 279 14.77 3.77 9.44
N ASP A 280 14.33 5.04 9.44
CA ASP A 280 15.14 6.18 9.84
C ASP A 280 15.18 6.35 11.36
N VAL A 281 16.34 6.77 11.87
CA VAL A 281 16.51 7.14 13.28
C VAL A 281 15.89 8.51 13.53
N LEU A 282 14.82 8.53 14.34
CA LEU A 282 14.12 9.77 14.67
C LEU A 282 14.94 10.65 15.63
N GLY A 283 15.25 11.87 15.17
CA GLY A 283 15.90 12.92 15.97
C GLY A 283 17.25 13.43 15.43
N GLN A 284 17.63 13.06 14.20
CA GLN A 284 18.86 13.48 13.54
C GLN A 284 18.60 14.52 12.45
N THR A 285 19.56 15.42 12.23
CA THR A 285 19.46 16.59 11.32
C THR A 285 19.17 16.26 9.84
N ASP A 286 19.39 15.02 9.40
CA ASP A 286 19.12 14.59 8.01
C ASP A 286 17.78 13.83 7.84
N THR A 287 16.98 13.67 8.90
CA THR A 287 15.72 12.87 8.91
C THR A 287 14.43 13.69 8.96
N ASP A 288 14.51 15.01 8.78
CA ASP A 288 13.44 15.94 9.17
C ASP A 288 12.08 15.69 8.48
N LYS A 289 12.05 15.33 7.19
CA LYS A 289 10.76 15.23 6.47
C LYS A 289 9.98 13.94 6.79
N GLN A 290 10.67 12.81 6.87
CA GLN A 290 10.04 11.53 7.19
C GLN A 290 9.64 11.46 8.67
N ALA A 291 10.50 12.00 9.55
CA ALA A 291 10.19 12.12 10.97
C ALA A 291 8.94 12.97 11.22
N VAL A 292 8.86 14.16 10.62
CA VAL A 292 7.68 15.04 10.75
C VAL A 292 6.43 14.35 10.22
N TYR A 293 6.50 13.69 9.06
CA TYR A 293 5.36 12.96 8.50
C TYR A 293 4.83 11.88 9.44
N ILE A 294 5.71 11.08 10.04
CA ILE A 294 5.32 10.03 10.98
C ILE A 294 4.72 10.63 12.25
N LEU A 295 5.36 11.64 12.84
CA LEU A 295 4.89 12.24 14.08
C LEU A 295 3.53 12.93 13.92
N ASP A 296 3.34 13.69 12.85
CA ASP A 296 2.05 14.31 12.53
C ASP A 296 0.98 13.25 12.23
N GLY A 297 1.34 12.21 11.48
CA GLY A 297 0.46 11.08 11.18
C GLY A 297 -0.01 10.36 12.44
N VAL A 298 0.88 10.12 13.40
CA VAL A 298 0.55 9.48 14.69
C VAL A 298 -0.37 10.35 15.54
N LYS A 299 -0.15 11.67 15.59
CA LYS A 299 -1.05 12.61 16.29
C LYS A 299 -2.47 12.55 15.71
N GLN A 300 -2.59 12.59 14.39
CA GLN A 300 -3.89 12.51 13.71
C GLN A 300 -4.56 11.14 13.93
N LEU A 301 -3.78 10.07 13.87
CA LEU A 301 -4.25 8.71 14.08
C LEU A 301 -4.80 8.50 15.50
N GLU A 302 -4.10 8.99 16.54
CA GLU A 302 -4.58 8.91 17.93
C GLU A 302 -5.95 9.58 18.08
N LYS A 303 -6.07 10.82 17.57
CA LYS A 303 -7.31 11.59 17.61
C LYS A 303 -8.45 10.87 16.89
N GLN A 304 -8.19 10.33 15.69
CA GLN A 304 -9.19 9.62 14.92
C GLN A 304 -9.67 8.34 15.61
N ILE A 305 -8.78 7.59 16.27
CA ILE A 305 -9.18 6.40 17.05
C ILE A 305 -10.04 6.78 18.24
N GLN A 306 -9.69 7.87 18.94
CA GLN A 306 -10.50 8.39 20.05
C GLN A 306 -11.88 8.86 19.58
N GLU A 307 -11.96 9.58 18.46
CA GLU A 307 -13.22 10.00 17.85
C GLU A 307 -14.08 8.80 17.42
N ASN A 308 -13.49 7.79 16.79
CA ASN A 308 -14.18 6.56 16.42
C ASN A 308 -14.68 5.78 17.63
N ALA A 309 -13.88 5.67 18.68
CA ALA A 309 -14.27 5.03 19.93
C ALA A 309 -15.44 5.77 20.60
N LYS A 310 -15.38 7.10 20.63
CA LYS A 310 -16.47 7.95 21.10
C LYS A 310 -17.73 7.74 20.27
N LEU A 311 -17.65 7.82 18.95
CA LEU A 311 -18.79 7.60 18.06
C LEU A 311 -19.36 6.18 18.15
N GLY A 312 -18.55 5.19 18.48
CA GLY A 312 -18.96 3.80 18.74
C GLY A 312 -19.64 3.59 20.09
N GLY A 313 -19.68 4.62 20.96
CA GLY A 313 -20.31 4.54 22.28
C GLY A 313 -19.46 3.81 23.32
N LEU A 314 -18.13 3.79 23.14
CA LEU A 314 -17.23 3.08 24.06
C LEU A 314 -16.96 3.82 25.38
N ASP A 315 -17.44 5.06 25.53
CA ASP A 315 -17.25 5.88 26.75
C ASP A 315 -17.78 5.17 28.03
N VAL A 316 -18.76 4.28 27.88
CA VAL A 316 -19.34 3.48 28.97
C VAL A 316 -18.36 2.46 29.57
N LEU A 317 -17.24 2.21 28.88
CA LEU A 317 -16.14 1.35 29.32
C LEU A 317 -15.05 2.14 30.04
N GLY A 318 -15.21 3.46 30.17
CA GLY A 318 -14.21 4.41 30.66
C GLY A 318 -13.48 5.12 29.52
N THR A 319 -12.51 5.96 29.87
CA THR A 319 -11.71 6.68 28.88
C THR A 319 -10.90 5.71 28.03
N ILE A 320 -11.22 5.65 26.73
CA ILE A 320 -10.47 4.85 25.76
C ILE A 320 -9.11 5.52 25.53
N LYS A 321 -8.05 4.73 25.71
CA LYS A 321 -6.66 5.16 25.60
C LYS A 321 -5.98 4.29 24.56
N PRO A 322 -6.07 4.63 23.26
CA PRO A 322 -5.27 3.95 22.25
C PRO A 322 -3.79 4.13 22.61
N LYS A 323 -2.96 3.12 22.33
CA LYS A 323 -1.51 3.18 22.50
C LYS A 323 -0.85 3.06 21.14
N ILE A 324 -0.10 4.08 20.75
CA ILE A 324 0.65 4.08 19.50
C ILE A 324 2.14 4.12 19.84
N ILE A 325 2.90 3.18 19.30
CA ILE A 325 4.34 3.11 19.49
C ILE A 325 5.02 3.24 18.12
N VAL A 326 5.90 4.23 17.99
CA VAL A 326 6.79 4.42 16.86
C VAL A 326 8.11 3.74 17.16
N LEU A 327 8.39 2.62 16.50
CA LEU A 327 9.62 1.87 16.64
C LEU A 327 10.70 2.42 15.71
N THR A 328 11.87 2.70 16.26
CA THR A 328 13.05 3.18 15.52
C THR A 328 14.35 2.68 16.19
N GLY A 329 15.49 2.89 15.54
CA GLY A 329 16.80 2.53 16.07
C GLY A 329 17.24 3.44 17.23
N LEU A 330 17.94 2.87 18.22
CA LEU A 330 18.58 3.63 19.31
C LEU A 330 20.04 3.96 18.95
N ILE A 331 20.40 5.24 18.99
CA ILE A 331 21.80 5.70 18.84
C ILE A 331 22.33 6.17 20.21
N PRO A 332 23.33 5.49 20.79
CA PRO A 332 23.85 5.83 22.12
C PRO A 332 24.49 7.23 22.25
N HIS A 333 25.08 7.74 21.16
CA HIS A 333 25.87 8.99 21.14
C HIS A 333 25.40 10.00 20.08
N GLY A 334 24.12 9.99 19.71
CA GLY A 334 23.59 10.92 18.70
C GLY A 334 23.67 12.39 19.14
N GLU A 335 23.93 13.30 18.20
CA GLU A 335 24.05 14.76 18.44
C GLU A 335 22.69 15.48 18.69
N GLY A 336 21.61 14.73 18.93
CA GLY A 336 20.26 15.25 19.26
C GLY A 336 19.82 14.88 20.68
N ALA A 337 19.08 15.78 21.34
CA ALA A 337 18.81 15.71 22.78
C ALA A 337 18.12 14.42 23.31
N ASN A 338 17.46 13.64 22.46
CA ASN A 338 16.68 12.46 22.88
C ASN A 338 16.96 11.15 22.09
N CYS A 339 17.92 11.12 21.16
CA CYS A 339 18.16 9.93 20.31
C CYS A 339 18.63 8.68 21.07
N ASN A 340 19.17 8.88 22.28
CA ASN A 340 19.63 7.84 23.19
C ASN A 340 18.55 7.42 24.21
N GLN A 341 17.39 8.07 24.22
CA GLN A 341 16.29 7.74 25.12
C GLN A 341 15.50 6.57 24.57
N ARG A 342 15.49 5.44 25.30
CA ARG A 342 14.73 4.23 24.95
C ARG A 342 13.26 4.55 24.71
N LEU A 343 12.65 5.39 25.54
CA LEU A 343 11.23 5.72 25.45
C LEU A 343 11.05 7.24 25.55
N GLU A 344 10.46 7.83 24.53
CA GLU A 344 10.18 9.26 24.45
C GLU A 344 8.69 9.48 24.18
N LYS A 345 8.06 10.38 24.92
CA LYS A 345 6.66 10.73 24.70
C LYS A 345 6.55 11.65 23.49
N ILE A 346 5.60 11.40 22.60
CA ILE A 346 5.31 12.33 21.50
C ILE A 346 4.48 13.50 22.06
N ASP A 347 4.95 14.72 21.85
CA ASP A 347 4.27 15.94 22.29
C ASP A 347 2.86 16.05 21.70
N ASP A 348 1.95 16.71 22.44
CA ASP A 348 0.54 16.87 22.08
C ASP A 348 -0.26 15.57 21.89
N THR A 349 0.23 14.44 22.43
CA THR A 349 -0.48 13.17 22.44
C THR A 349 -0.78 12.67 23.84
N ASN A 350 -1.82 11.85 23.95
CA ASN A 350 -2.20 11.24 25.21
C ASN A 350 -1.30 10.05 25.56
N ASN A 351 -1.10 9.15 24.60
CA ASN A 351 -0.45 7.85 24.78
C ASN A 351 0.27 7.37 23.49
N CYS A 352 0.95 8.31 22.82
CA CYS A 352 1.86 7.99 21.72
C CYS A 352 3.32 8.12 22.16
N TRP A 353 4.14 7.15 21.77
CA TRP A 353 5.52 7.02 22.25
C TRP A 353 6.46 6.63 21.12
N ILE A 354 7.69 7.13 21.15
CA ILE A 354 8.80 6.61 20.36
C ILE A 354 9.51 5.57 21.22
N LEU A 355 9.62 4.34 20.73
CA LEU A 355 10.39 3.27 21.32
C LEU A 355 11.65 3.05 20.48
N ARG A 356 12.81 3.23 21.11
CA ARG A 356 14.11 3.05 20.47
C ARG A 356 14.73 1.74 20.91
N VAL A 357 15.05 0.89 19.96
CA VAL A 357 15.69 -0.41 20.20
C VAL A 357 17.09 -0.40 19.60
N PRO A 358 18.14 -0.80 20.35
CA PRO A 358 19.50 -0.84 19.83
C PRO A 358 19.62 -1.74 18.61
N SER A 359 20.28 -1.24 17.56
CA SER A 359 20.45 -2.00 16.32
C SER A 359 21.44 -3.17 16.43
N HIS A 360 22.16 -3.31 17.55
CA HIS A 360 23.15 -4.36 17.73
C HIS A 360 23.35 -4.75 19.20
N LYS A 361 23.45 -6.06 19.48
CA LYS A 361 24.07 -6.62 20.69
C LYS A 361 25.56 -6.98 20.43
N SER A 362 26.47 -5.99 20.39
CA SER A 362 27.90 -6.29 20.29
C SER A 362 28.59 -6.03 21.62
N GLN A 363 29.25 -7.05 22.17
CA GLN A 363 30.14 -6.98 23.32
C GLN A 363 31.42 -6.17 23.04
N SER A 364 31.66 -5.69 21.82
CA SER A 364 32.81 -4.83 21.52
C SER A 364 32.45 -3.36 21.73
N SER A 365 33.16 -2.70 22.63
CA SER A 365 33.14 -1.27 22.96
C SER A 365 33.37 -0.28 21.80
N THR A 366 33.40 -0.76 20.55
CA THR A 366 33.75 -0.03 19.32
C THR A 366 32.57 0.22 18.38
N ALA A 367 31.39 -0.38 18.60
CA ALA A 367 30.17 -0.05 17.83
C ALA A 367 29.46 1.17 18.45
N LYS A 368 30.15 2.32 18.44
CA LYS A 368 29.68 3.59 19.04
C LYS A 368 28.99 4.51 18.04
N ASN A 369 28.99 4.15 16.76
CA ASN A 369 28.59 5.03 15.67
C ASN A 369 27.33 4.51 14.95
N GLU A 370 26.62 5.46 14.36
CA GLU A 370 25.47 5.26 13.48
C GLU A 370 25.75 4.22 12.39
N ILE A 371 24.78 3.35 12.13
CA ILE A 371 24.81 2.39 11.02
C ILE A 371 24.06 3.06 9.87
N SER A 372 24.75 3.24 8.75
CA SER A 372 24.12 3.68 7.51
C SER A 372 22.93 2.79 7.16
N ARG A 373 21.85 3.36 6.61
CA ARG A 373 20.71 2.57 6.10
C ARG A 373 21.11 1.52 5.06
N PHE A 374 22.26 1.69 4.41
CA PHE A 374 22.80 0.73 3.45
C PHE A 374 23.53 -0.46 4.13
N ASP A 375 23.92 -0.32 5.39
CA ASP A 375 24.68 -1.32 6.15
C ASP A 375 23.85 -2.01 7.25
N ILE A 376 22.55 -1.70 7.36
CA ILE A 376 21.67 -2.20 8.44
C ILE A 376 21.22 -3.65 8.25
N TYR A 377 21.23 -4.16 7.00
CA TYR A 377 20.65 -5.46 6.64
C TYR A 377 21.09 -6.66 7.50
N PRO A 378 22.38 -6.81 7.89
CA PRO A 378 22.83 -7.92 8.73
C PRO A 378 22.20 -7.95 10.13
N TYR A 379 21.62 -6.83 10.58
CA TYR A 379 21.14 -6.66 11.95
C TYR A 379 19.61 -6.74 12.07
N LEU A 380 18.87 -6.62 10.96
CA LEU A 380 17.41 -6.48 10.98
C LEU A 380 16.68 -7.63 11.71
N GLU A 381 17.15 -8.87 11.56
CA GLU A 381 16.58 -10.03 12.26
C GLU A 381 16.74 -9.90 13.78
N SER A 382 17.95 -9.61 14.26
CA SER A 382 18.23 -9.44 15.69
C SER A 382 17.44 -8.27 16.28
N VAL A 383 17.36 -7.16 15.53
CA VAL A 383 16.58 -5.98 15.93
C VAL A 383 15.10 -6.30 16.02
N THR A 384 14.56 -7.12 15.11
CA THR A 384 13.15 -7.51 15.12
C THR A 384 12.83 -8.36 16.36
N ILE A 385 13.69 -9.32 16.70
CA ILE A 385 13.56 -10.16 17.91
C ILE A 385 13.62 -9.31 19.18
N ASP A 386 14.59 -8.40 19.26
CA ASP A 386 14.74 -7.52 20.42
C ASP A 386 13.56 -6.55 20.54
N SER A 387 13.08 -6.03 19.40
CA SER A 387 11.92 -5.14 19.34
C SER A 387 10.64 -5.82 19.80
N GLU A 388 10.43 -7.10 19.46
CA GLU A 388 9.25 -7.86 19.91
C GLU A 388 9.13 -7.84 21.44
N GLN A 389 10.23 -8.15 22.15
CA GLN A 389 10.24 -8.21 23.62
C GLN A 389 9.92 -6.86 24.25
N GLU A 390 10.52 -5.79 23.72
CA GLU A 390 10.32 -4.43 24.19
C GLU A 390 8.88 -3.96 23.91
N LEU A 391 8.36 -4.24 22.72
CA LEU A 391 6.99 -3.91 22.32
C LEU A 391 5.94 -4.64 23.15
N LEU A 392 6.11 -5.93 23.40
CA LEU A 392 5.19 -6.70 24.25
C LEU A 392 5.12 -6.10 25.65
N THR A 393 6.27 -5.71 26.21
CA THR A 393 6.34 -5.05 27.52
C THR A 393 5.59 -3.73 27.51
N GLU A 394 5.82 -2.88 26.51
CA GLU A 394 5.16 -1.58 26.45
C GLU A 394 3.66 -1.70 26.14
N PHE A 395 3.22 -2.59 25.26
CA PHE A 395 1.80 -2.79 24.99
C PHE A 395 1.02 -3.45 26.14
N GLN A 396 1.69 -4.11 27.08
CA GLN A 396 1.06 -4.64 28.31
C GLN A 396 0.96 -3.60 29.43
N ARG A 397 1.83 -2.59 29.43
CA ARG A 397 1.75 -1.46 30.38
C ARG A 397 0.57 -0.55 30.02
N ASN A 398 -0.46 -0.60 30.86
CA ASN A 398 -1.68 0.21 30.78
C ASN A 398 -1.43 1.70 31.04
#